data_AF-A0A366H9L7-F1
#
_entry.id   AF-A0A366H9L7-F1
#
_cell.length_a   1.000
_cell.length_b   1.000
_cell.length_c   1.000
_cell.angle_alpha   90.00
_cell.angle_beta   90.00
_cell.angle_gamma   90.00
#
_symmetry.space_group_name_H-M   'P 1'
#
loop_
_entity.id
_entity.type
_entity.pdbx_description
1 polymer ?
#
loop_
_entity_poly.entity_id
_entity_poly.type
_entity_poly.pdbx_seq_one_letter_code
_entity_poly.pdbx_strand_id
1 'polypeptide(L)'
;MPATSAFLQNWLEPIFGHWLYVDSMLWTVVGFLGAAIFGSRFVLQWLQSEKEKKLVVPWYFWHLSFWGSVLNLLYFLHLDKAPLVLGNCFLPFLYGRNILFLRRAGTKGGGRKVFAAVAVLVLAGFGWTVFFDTEGDSGPGGSPEHRSKVLLQQTATALKNYHAKHGQFPGGDAKGILEALNKEGFQVADANQPDAGDVSLDGWKHPIQILASGKTFVARSAGKNGSFDDSLSETRDDIFIQGSVP
;
A
#
# COMPACT_ATOMS: atom_id res chain seq x y z
N MET A 1 -12.10 5.66 21.55
CA MET A 1 -12.44 4.26 21.90
C MET A 1 -11.23 3.41 21.54
N PRO A 2 -10.61 2.67 22.48
CA PRO A 2 -9.39 1.91 22.17
C PRO A 2 -9.71 0.78 21.20
N ALA A 3 -8.85 0.61 20.20
CA ALA A 3 -9.06 -0.23 19.05
C ALA A 3 -9.21 -1.72 19.43
N THR A 4 -10.28 -2.34 18.94
CA THR A 4 -10.56 -3.78 18.98
C THR A 4 -9.62 -4.61 18.08
N SER A 5 -8.39 -4.14 17.81
CA SER A 5 -7.52 -4.66 16.74
C SER A 5 -6.47 -5.69 17.19
N ALA A 6 -6.52 -6.15 18.44
CA ALA A 6 -5.49 -7.02 19.02
C ALA A 6 -6.08 -8.28 19.69
N PHE A 7 -7.14 -8.87 19.10
CA PHE A 7 -7.80 -10.03 19.73
C PHE A 7 -6.92 -11.28 19.72
N LEU A 8 -6.45 -11.74 18.55
CA LEU A 8 -5.53 -12.88 18.47
C LEU A 8 -4.12 -12.48 18.87
N GLN A 9 -3.73 -11.21 18.69
CA GLN A 9 -2.42 -10.73 19.09
C GLN A 9 -2.12 -11.06 20.56
N ASN A 10 -3.05 -10.80 21.47
CA ASN A 10 -2.90 -11.10 22.89
C ASN A 10 -2.58 -12.58 23.21
N TRP A 11 -3.05 -13.50 22.36
CA TRP A 11 -2.85 -14.95 22.56
C TRP A 11 -1.67 -15.50 21.78
N LEU A 12 -1.40 -14.96 20.60
CA LEU A 12 -0.41 -15.48 19.66
C LEU A 12 0.95 -14.82 19.80
N GLU A 13 1.01 -13.56 20.22
CA GLU A 13 2.27 -12.83 20.41
C GLU A 13 3.23 -13.53 21.40
N PRO A 14 2.76 -14.08 22.54
CA PRO A 14 3.64 -14.85 23.43
C PRO A 14 4.17 -16.16 22.82
N ILE A 15 3.46 -16.72 21.84
CA ILE A 15 3.76 -18.04 21.25
C ILE A 15 4.66 -17.90 20.02
N PHE A 16 4.28 -16.99 19.12
CA PHE A 16 4.93 -16.80 17.83
C PHE A 16 5.93 -15.66 17.87
N GLY A 17 5.76 -14.67 18.75
CA GLY A 17 6.58 -13.47 18.84
C GLY A 17 6.01 -12.28 18.08
N HIS A 18 6.51 -11.09 18.41
CA HIS A 18 6.02 -9.81 17.87
C HIS A 18 6.16 -9.67 16.36
N TRP A 19 7.15 -10.35 15.75
CA TRP A 19 7.43 -10.30 14.30
C TRP A 19 6.23 -10.73 13.43
N LEU A 20 5.29 -11.51 13.99
CA LEU A 20 4.07 -11.91 13.31
C LEU A 20 3.17 -10.70 12.97
N TYR A 21 3.24 -9.62 13.74
CA TYR A 21 2.40 -8.42 13.58
C TYR A 21 3.15 -7.21 13.06
N VAL A 22 4.44 -7.35 12.76
CA VAL A 22 5.23 -6.28 12.15
C VAL A 22 4.93 -6.27 10.65
N ASP A 23 4.26 -5.22 10.19
CA ASP A 23 4.02 -4.98 8.77
C ASP A 23 5.34 -4.94 8.01
N SER A 24 5.47 -5.80 6.99
CA SER A 24 6.64 -5.85 6.14
C SER A 24 6.25 -6.29 4.73
N MET A 25 7.08 -5.93 3.75
CA MET A 25 6.90 -6.36 2.35
C MET A 25 6.81 -7.89 2.23
N LEU A 26 7.45 -8.63 3.14
CA LEU A 26 7.38 -10.09 3.18
C LEU A 26 5.94 -10.59 3.42
N TRP A 27 5.18 -9.96 4.32
CA TRP A 27 3.79 -10.36 4.58
C TRP A 27 2.87 -10.08 3.40
N THR A 28 3.08 -8.96 2.70
CA THR A 28 2.39 -8.67 1.44
C THR A 28 2.68 -9.75 0.40
N VAL A 29 3.96 -10.15 0.24
CA VAL A 29 4.36 -11.24 -0.67
C VAL A 29 3.69 -12.55 -0.28
N VAL A 30 3.66 -12.90 1.00
CA VAL A 30 3.01 -14.12 1.49
C VAL A 30 1.51 -14.11 1.20
N GLY A 31 0.83 -12.98 1.42
CA GLY A 31 -0.59 -12.82 1.11
C GLY A 31 -0.91 -13.00 -0.38
N PHE A 32 -0.16 -12.34 -1.26
CA PHE A 32 -0.32 -12.49 -2.70
C PHE A 32 0.03 -13.89 -3.18
N LEU A 33 1.11 -14.49 -2.67
CA LEU A 33 1.52 -15.84 -3.01
C LEU A 33 0.47 -16.87 -2.60
N GLY A 34 -0.06 -16.74 -1.38
CA GLY A 34 -1.16 -17.57 -0.87
C GLY A 34 -2.40 -17.46 -1.76
N ALA A 35 -2.83 -16.23 -2.08
CA ALA A 35 -3.97 -15.98 -2.95
C ALA A 35 -3.77 -16.55 -4.36
N ALA A 36 -2.60 -16.35 -4.96
CA ALA A 36 -2.31 -16.81 -6.32
C ALA A 36 -2.24 -18.34 -6.40
N ILE A 37 -1.55 -19.00 -5.47
CA ILE A 37 -1.49 -20.47 -5.41
C ILE A 37 -2.90 -21.04 -5.16
N PHE A 38 -3.65 -20.47 -4.21
CA PHE A 38 -4.99 -20.95 -3.87
C PHE A 38 -6.00 -20.69 -4.99
N GLY A 39 -5.86 -19.61 -5.76
CA GLY A 39 -6.71 -19.31 -6.91
C GLY A 39 -6.39 -20.16 -8.13
N SER A 40 -5.10 -20.45 -8.38
CA SER A 40 -4.63 -21.21 -9.55
C SER A 40 -5.27 -22.60 -9.67
N ARG A 41 -5.73 -23.18 -8.55
CA ARG A 41 -6.38 -24.50 -8.51
C ARG A 41 -7.62 -24.57 -9.39
N PHE A 42 -8.41 -23.50 -9.47
CA PHE A 42 -9.64 -23.48 -10.28
C PHE A 42 -9.31 -23.32 -11.76
N VAL A 43 -8.35 -22.45 -12.09
CA VAL A 43 -7.87 -22.27 -13.46
C VAL A 43 -7.31 -23.59 -14.00
N LEU A 44 -6.44 -24.26 -13.24
CA LEU A 44 -5.84 -25.52 -13.67
C LEU A 44 -6.82 -26.70 -13.69
N GLN A 45 -7.83 -26.68 -12.83
CA GLN A 45 -8.91 -27.67 -12.87
C GLN A 45 -9.80 -27.45 -14.10
N TRP A 46 -10.12 -26.20 -14.43
CA TRP A 46 -10.89 -25.86 -15.62
C TRP A 46 -10.14 -26.27 -16.89
N LEU A 47 -8.87 -25.88 -17.04
CA LEU A 47 -8.05 -26.26 -18.20
C LEU A 47 -7.97 -27.78 -18.40
N GLN A 48 -7.86 -28.54 -17.31
CA GLN A 48 -7.83 -30.00 -17.40
C GLN A 48 -9.20 -30.58 -17.76
N SER A 49 -10.28 -30.00 -17.21
CA SER A 49 -11.65 -30.44 -17.50
C SER A 49 -12.03 -30.17 -18.95
N GLU A 50 -11.59 -29.05 -19.54
CA GLU A 50 -11.74 -28.75 -20.96
C GLU A 50 -10.99 -29.76 -21.83
N LYS A 51 -9.74 -30.05 -21.48
CA LYS A 51 -8.92 -31.02 -22.20
C LYS A 51 -9.52 -32.42 -22.19
N GLU A 52 -10.12 -32.83 -21.07
CA GLU A 52 -10.73 -34.14 -20.91
C GLU A 52 -12.24 -34.18 -21.24
N LYS A 53 -12.86 -33.01 -21.50
CA LYS A 53 -14.31 -32.80 -21.69
C LYS A 53 -15.17 -33.43 -20.59
N LYS A 54 -14.65 -33.46 -19.36
CA LYS A 54 -15.27 -34.08 -18.20
C LYS A 54 -14.97 -33.24 -16.97
N LEU A 55 -15.89 -33.23 -16.01
CA LEU A 55 -15.71 -32.53 -14.73
C LEU A 55 -14.74 -33.34 -13.85
N VAL A 56 -13.44 -33.11 -14.04
CA VAL A 56 -12.36 -33.88 -13.40
C VAL A 56 -11.59 -33.00 -12.43
N VAL A 57 -11.33 -33.53 -11.24
CA VAL A 57 -10.48 -32.88 -10.23
C VAL A 57 -9.09 -33.51 -10.28
N PRO A 58 -8.09 -32.83 -10.85
CA PRO A 58 -6.75 -33.37 -11.00
C PRO A 58 -6.04 -33.46 -9.66
N TRP A 59 -5.06 -34.36 -9.54
CA TRP A 59 -4.35 -34.58 -8.28
C TRP A 59 -3.61 -33.33 -7.75
N TYR A 60 -3.10 -32.47 -8.62
CA TYR A 60 -2.40 -31.23 -8.24
C TYR A 60 -3.35 -30.20 -7.61
N PHE A 61 -4.66 -30.30 -7.84
CA PHE A 61 -5.67 -29.47 -7.18
C PHE A 61 -5.53 -29.55 -5.66
N TRP A 62 -5.34 -30.76 -5.12
CA TRP A 62 -5.23 -30.98 -3.68
C TRP A 62 -3.96 -30.38 -3.10
N HIS A 63 -2.85 -30.44 -3.84
CA HIS A 63 -1.58 -29.84 -3.42
C HIS A 63 -1.62 -28.31 -3.44
N LEU A 64 -2.16 -27.71 -4.50
CA LEU A 64 -2.32 -26.26 -4.59
C LEU A 64 -3.27 -25.75 -3.51
N SER A 65 -4.34 -26.50 -3.23
CA SER A 65 -5.28 -26.16 -2.16
C SER A 65 -4.60 -26.21 -0.78
N PHE A 66 -3.81 -27.26 -0.51
CA PHE A 66 -3.07 -27.40 0.75
C PHE A 66 -2.08 -26.24 0.96
N TRP A 67 -1.15 -26.05 0.02
CA TRP A 67 -0.11 -25.03 0.17
C TRP A 67 -0.67 -23.61 0.15
N GLY A 68 -1.65 -23.34 -0.73
CA GLY A 68 -2.35 -22.06 -0.75
C GLY A 68 -3.09 -21.78 0.56
N SER A 69 -3.78 -22.77 1.14
CA SER A 69 -4.45 -22.59 2.43
C SER A 69 -3.49 -22.38 3.61
N VAL A 70 -2.31 -22.99 3.57
CA VAL A 70 -1.28 -22.80 4.61
C VAL A 70 -0.76 -21.37 4.57
N LEU A 71 -0.42 -20.86 3.38
CA LEU A 71 0.05 -19.49 3.21
C LEU A 71 -1.04 -18.46 3.57
N ASN A 72 -2.27 -18.69 3.14
CA ASN A 72 -3.40 -17.83 3.52
C ASN A 72 -3.63 -17.83 5.04
N LEU A 73 -3.53 -19.00 5.69
CA LEU A 73 -3.68 -19.08 7.14
C LEU A 73 -2.58 -18.30 7.86
N LEU A 74 -1.31 -18.41 7.42
CA LEU A 74 -0.20 -17.62 7.96
C LEU A 74 -0.45 -16.12 7.80
N TYR A 75 -0.91 -15.69 6.61
CA TYR A 75 -1.24 -14.29 6.35
C TYR A 75 -2.44 -13.79 7.18
N PHE A 76 -3.47 -14.61 7.37
CA PHE A 76 -4.64 -14.22 8.18
C PHE A 76 -4.34 -14.16 9.67
N LEU A 77 -3.36 -14.94 10.16
CA LEU A 77 -2.84 -14.81 11.52
C LEU A 77 -2.16 -13.45 11.70
N HIS A 78 -1.36 -13.01 10.72
CA HIS A 78 -0.74 -11.67 10.71
C HIS A 78 -1.79 -10.54 10.72
N LEU A 79 -2.88 -10.67 9.95
CA LEU A 79 -3.94 -9.65 9.90
C LEU A 79 -4.79 -9.50 11.18
N ASP A 80 -4.63 -10.40 12.16
CA ASP A 80 -5.45 -10.49 13.38
C ASP A 80 -6.98 -10.46 13.10
N LYS A 81 -7.42 -11.23 12.10
CA LYS A 81 -8.85 -11.35 11.72
C LYS A 81 -9.37 -12.73 12.12
N ALA A 82 -9.85 -12.87 13.35
CA ALA A 82 -10.35 -14.14 13.89
C ALA A 82 -11.33 -14.90 12.97
N PRO A 83 -12.33 -14.28 12.31
CA PRO A 83 -13.22 -15.02 11.41
C PRO A 83 -12.49 -15.64 10.20
N LEU A 84 -11.48 -14.95 9.65
CA LEU A 84 -10.70 -15.44 8.52
C LEU A 84 -9.80 -16.60 8.93
N VAL A 85 -9.18 -16.51 10.12
CA VAL A 85 -8.36 -17.57 10.70
C VAL A 85 -9.20 -18.81 10.99
N LEU A 86 -10.35 -18.65 11.65
CA LEU A 86 -11.26 -19.77 11.95
C LEU A 86 -11.81 -20.43 10.69
N GLY A 87 -12.14 -19.65 9.65
CA GLY A 87 -12.58 -20.20 8.37
C GLY A 87 -11.49 -20.98 7.62
N ASN A 88 -10.21 -20.61 7.80
CA ASN A 88 -9.10 -21.23 7.07
C ASN A 88 -8.34 -22.30 7.86
N CYS A 89 -8.44 -22.35 9.19
CA CYS A 89 -7.62 -23.27 9.99
C CYS A 89 -7.90 -24.75 9.70
N PHE A 90 -9.12 -25.10 9.29
CA PHE A 90 -9.51 -26.47 8.93
C PHE A 90 -9.11 -26.88 7.50
N LEU A 91 -8.84 -25.92 6.61
CA LEU A 91 -8.60 -26.19 5.19
C LEU A 91 -7.31 -26.99 4.94
N PRO A 92 -6.14 -26.64 5.53
CA PRO A 92 -4.93 -27.44 5.37
C PRO A 92 -5.13 -28.90 5.79
N PHE A 93 -5.89 -29.14 6.87
CA PHE A 93 -6.15 -30.50 7.35
C PHE A 93 -6.97 -31.32 6.35
N LEU A 94 -8.07 -30.73 5.83
CA LEU A 94 -8.92 -31.36 4.83
C LEU A 94 -8.15 -31.72 3.55
N TYR A 95 -7.36 -30.78 3.03
CA TYR A 95 -6.58 -31.00 1.82
C TYR A 95 -5.42 -31.98 2.04
N GLY A 96 -4.74 -31.89 3.19
CA GLY A 96 -3.68 -32.82 3.57
C GLY A 96 -4.17 -34.27 3.66
N ARG A 97 -5.34 -34.49 4.26
CA ARG A 97 -5.99 -35.82 4.29
C ARG A 97 -6.26 -36.34 2.87
N ASN A 98 -6.75 -35.49 1.98
CA ASN A 98 -7.05 -35.90 0.61
C ASN A 98 -5.77 -36.23 -0.18
N ILE A 99 -4.68 -35.49 0.02
CA ILE A 99 -3.36 -35.84 -0.55
C ILE A 99 -2.91 -37.23 -0.08
N LEU A 100 -3.09 -37.54 1.21
CA LEU A 100 -2.74 -38.86 1.74
C LEU A 100 -3.54 -39.99 1.06
N PHE A 101 -4.82 -39.80 0.81
CA PHE A 101 -5.64 -40.75 0.06
C PHE A 101 -5.19 -40.90 -1.39
N LEU A 102 -4.85 -39.80 -2.07
CA LEU A 102 -4.31 -39.86 -3.44
C LEU A 102 -2.99 -40.63 -3.52
N ARG A 103 -2.11 -40.46 -2.53
CA ARG A 103 -0.83 -41.18 -2.46
C ARG A 103 -1.05 -42.68 -2.27
N ARG A 104 -2.03 -43.07 -1.44
CA ARG A 104 -2.42 -44.48 -1.24
C ARG A 104 -3.06 -45.11 -2.47
N ALA A 105 -3.80 -44.33 -3.25
CA ALA A 105 -4.41 -44.77 -4.51
C ALA A 105 -3.41 -44.95 -5.67
N GLY A 106 -2.10 -44.74 -5.46
CA GLY A 106 -1.08 -44.99 -6.48
C GLY A 106 -1.05 -43.98 -7.63
N THR A 107 -1.75 -42.84 -7.49
CA THR A 107 -1.84 -41.81 -8.52
C THR A 107 -0.49 -41.10 -8.69
N LYS A 108 0.37 -41.59 -9.60
CA LYS A 108 1.65 -40.95 -9.92
C LYS A 108 1.45 -39.84 -10.95
N GLY A 109 1.57 -38.58 -10.52
CA GLY A 109 1.32 -37.43 -11.37
C GLY A 109 2.57 -36.66 -11.81
N GLY A 110 2.66 -36.31 -13.09
CA GLY A 110 3.73 -35.50 -13.72
C GLY A 110 3.69 -34.00 -13.37
N GLY A 111 3.58 -33.66 -12.09
CA GLY A 111 3.17 -32.31 -11.64
C GLY A 111 4.27 -31.28 -11.55
N ARG A 112 5.53 -31.69 -11.69
CA ARG A 112 6.66 -30.76 -11.67
C ARG A 112 6.48 -29.63 -12.69
N LYS A 113 5.95 -29.94 -13.88
CA LYS A 113 5.66 -28.93 -14.92
C LYS A 113 4.52 -27.99 -14.51
N VAL A 114 3.50 -28.50 -13.83
CA VAL A 114 2.36 -27.70 -13.35
C VAL A 114 2.79 -26.77 -12.22
N PHE A 115 3.53 -27.27 -11.23
CA PHE A 115 4.08 -26.43 -10.16
C PHE A 115 5.05 -25.38 -10.69
N ALA A 116 5.90 -25.75 -11.66
CA ALA A 116 6.79 -24.79 -12.33
C ALA A 116 5.98 -23.72 -13.09
N ALA A 117 4.93 -24.09 -13.81
CA ALA A 117 4.07 -23.13 -14.50
C ALA A 117 3.36 -22.18 -13.53
N VAL A 118 2.83 -22.70 -12.41
CA VAL A 118 2.23 -21.85 -11.36
C VAL A 118 3.27 -20.92 -10.76
N ALA A 119 4.48 -21.42 -10.44
CA ALA A 119 5.55 -20.59 -9.92
C ALA A 119 5.94 -19.47 -10.91
N VAL A 120 6.06 -19.78 -12.20
CA VAL A 120 6.34 -18.79 -13.24
C VAL A 120 5.22 -17.77 -13.35
N LEU A 121 3.94 -18.18 -13.32
CA LEU A 121 2.81 -17.24 -13.39
C LEU A 121 2.74 -16.32 -12.17
N VAL A 122 3.02 -16.86 -10.98
CA VAL A 122 3.12 -16.08 -9.74
C VAL A 122 4.27 -15.07 -9.84
N LEU A 123 5.45 -15.53 -10.26
CA LEU A 123 6.62 -14.67 -10.41
C LEU A 123 6.46 -13.63 -11.53
N ALA A 124 5.74 -13.96 -12.60
CA ALA A 124 5.43 -13.02 -13.67
C ALA A 124 4.37 -12.00 -13.25
N GLY A 125 3.33 -12.41 -12.51
CA GLY A 125 2.35 -11.49 -11.94
C GLY A 125 2.96 -10.56 -10.90
N PHE A 126 3.82 -11.09 -10.03
CA PHE A 126 4.53 -10.29 -9.04
C PHE A 126 5.62 -9.43 -9.69
N GLY A 127 6.35 -9.97 -10.66
CA GLY A 127 7.29 -9.24 -11.49
C GLY A 127 6.59 -8.10 -12.21
N TRP A 128 5.36 -8.29 -12.70
CA TRP A 128 4.57 -7.22 -13.28
C TRP A 128 4.27 -6.12 -12.25
N THR A 129 3.77 -6.47 -11.08
CA THR A 129 3.44 -5.47 -10.04
C THR A 129 4.66 -4.78 -9.46
N VAL A 130 5.83 -5.44 -9.40
CA VAL A 130 7.04 -4.84 -8.84
C VAL A 130 7.83 -4.07 -9.90
N PHE A 131 7.99 -4.62 -11.11
CA PHE A 131 8.75 -3.96 -12.19
C PHE A 131 7.97 -2.86 -12.90
N PHE A 132 6.65 -3.00 -13.11
CA PHE A 132 5.86 -1.92 -13.74
C PHE A 132 5.45 -0.82 -12.75
N ASP A 133 5.76 -0.99 -11.46
CA ASP A 133 5.76 0.10 -10.49
C ASP A 133 7.12 0.83 -10.45
N THR A 134 8.16 0.30 -11.14
CA THR A 134 9.50 0.91 -11.14
C THR A 134 9.72 1.96 -12.25
N GLU A 135 8.75 2.17 -13.16
CA GLU A 135 8.85 3.22 -14.20
C GLU A 135 8.00 4.49 -13.93
N GLY A 136 7.51 4.70 -12.71
CA GLY A 136 6.85 5.96 -12.39
C GLY A 136 6.60 6.21 -10.90
N ASP A 137 7.48 6.99 -10.27
CA ASP A 137 7.09 7.91 -9.19
C ASP A 137 6.58 7.37 -7.83
N SER A 138 6.76 6.09 -7.51
CA SER A 138 6.30 5.47 -6.26
C SER A 138 7.40 5.29 -5.21
N GLY A 139 7.81 6.41 -4.59
CA GLY A 139 8.28 6.37 -3.20
C GLY A 139 7.10 6.12 -2.23
N PRO A 140 7.33 5.84 -0.93
CA PRO A 140 6.30 5.49 0.05
C PRO A 140 5.27 6.61 0.36
N GLY A 141 5.13 7.63 -0.48
CA GLY A 141 4.24 8.78 -0.34
C GLY A 141 3.30 9.06 -1.54
N GLY A 142 3.18 8.13 -2.51
CA GLY A 142 2.37 8.34 -3.72
C GLY A 142 3.05 9.20 -4.79
N SER A 143 2.32 9.54 -5.86
CA SER A 143 2.87 10.38 -6.95
C SER A 143 3.35 11.75 -6.41
N PRO A 144 4.38 12.37 -7.01
CA PRO A 144 4.82 13.73 -6.66
C PRO A 144 3.69 14.76 -6.65
N GLU A 145 2.68 14.58 -7.51
CA GLU A 145 1.47 15.39 -7.52
C GLU A 145 0.66 15.22 -6.23
N HIS A 146 0.47 13.98 -5.78
CA HIS A 146 -0.22 13.67 -4.54
C HIS A 146 0.53 14.26 -3.33
N ARG A 147 1.87 14.10 -3.30
CA ARG A 147 2.72 14.69 -2.24
C ARG A 147 2.60 16.22 -2.21
N SER A 148 2.63 16.87 -3.37
CA SER A 148 2.48 18.32 -3.48
C SER A 148 1.10 18.80 -3.01
N LYS A 149 0.03 18.09 -3.37
CA LYS A 149 -1.34 18.39 -2.90
C LYS A 149 -1.47 18.27 -1.38
N VAL A 150 -0.92 17.20 -0.79
CA VAL A 150 -0.95 16.98 0.66
C VAL A 150 -0.16 18.07 1.39
N LEU A 151 1.04 18.42 0.91
CA LEU A 151 1.86 19.50 1.46
C LEU A 151 1.11 20.85 1.46
N LEU A 152 0.48 21.21 0.34
CA LEU A 152 -0.27 22.45 0.21
C LEU A 152 -1.51 22.46 1.14
N GLN A 153 -2.19 21.33 1.31
CA GLN A 153 -3.34 21.22 2.23
C GLN A 153 -2.94 21.38 3.69
N GLN A 154 -1.82 20.77 4.09
CA GLN A 154 -1.27 20.91 5.44
C GLN A 154 -0.84 22.35 5.71
N THR A 155 -0.14 22.97 4.75
CA THR A 155 0.26 24.38 4.81
C THR A 155 -0.96 25.30 4.94
N ALA A 156 -2.00 25.08 4.14
CA ALA A 156 -3.25 25.83 4.21
C ALA A 156 -3.94 25.70 5.59
N THR A 157 -3.94 24.50 6.16
CA THR A 157 -4.51 24.23 7.48
C THR A 157 -3.70 24.91 8.59
N ALA A 158 -2.37 24.84 8.51
CA ALA A 158 -1.46 25.49 9.43
C ALA A 158 -1.62 27.02 9.41
N LEU A 159 -1.73 27.63 8.21
CA LEU A 159 -1.97 29.07 8.06
C LEU A 159 -3.30 29.52 8.67
N LYS A 160 -4.38 28.75 8.47
CA LYS A 160 -5.68 29.03 9.10
C LYS A 160 -5.58 29.00 10.62
N ASN A 161 -4.90 28.00 11.18
CA ASN A 161 -4.72 27.86 12.62
C ASN A 161 -3.83 28.97 13.20
N TYR A 162 -2.78 29.37 12.49
CA TYR A 162 -1.92 30.49 12.87
C TYR A 162 -2.68 31.80 12.91
N HIS A 163 -3.48 32.10 11.87
CA HIS A 163 -4.32 33.30 11.84
C HIS A 163 -5.37 33.29 12.95
N ALA A 164 -5.99 32.14 13.25
CA ALA A 164 -6.93 32.02 14.36
C ALA A 164 -6.30 32.33 15.73
N LYS A 165 -5.00 32.06 15.89
CA LYS A 165 -4.26 32.27 17.13
C LYS A 165 -3.67 33.68 17.25
N HIS A 166 -3.16 34.25 16.16
CA HIS A 166 -2.41 35.52 16.16
C HIS A 166 -3.16 36.70 15.50
N GLY A 167 -4.31 36.46 14.87
CA GLY A 167 -5.09 37.49 14.17
C GLY A 167 -4.44 38.04 12.89
N GLN A 168 -3.30 37.49 12.48
CA GLN A 168 -2.56 37.85 11.27
C GLN A 168 -1.80 36.63 10.73
N PHE A 169 -1.45 36.65 9.44
CA PHE A 169 -0.60 35.61 8.85
C PHE A 169 0.88 35.84 9.19
N PRO A 170 1.73 34.78 9.13
CA PRO A 170 3.17 34.93 9.26
C PRO A 170 3.73 35.78 8.11
N GLY A 171 4.66 36.69 8.41
CA GLY A 171 5.33 37.51 7.41
C GLY A 171 6.66 36.91 6.94
N GLY A 172 7.05 37.18 5.70
CA GLY A 172 8.31 36.75 5.10
C GLY A 172 8.11 35.94 3.81
N ASP A 173 9.22 35.45 3.24
CA ASP A 173 9.19 34.55 2.09
C ASP A 173 8.62 33.17 2.49
N ALA A 174 8.27 32.32 1.50
CA ALA A 174 7.66 31.01 1.74
C ALA A 174 8.41 30.17 2.80
N LYS A 175 9.74 30.20 2.79
CA LYS A 175 10.59 29.55 3.81
C LYS A 175 10.39 30.12 5.21
N GLY A 176 10.38 31.45 5.36
CA GLY A 176 10.16 32.10 6.66
C GLY A 176 8.76 31.84 7.23
N ILE A 177 7.75 31.74 6.35
CA ILE A 177 6.39 31.37 6.73
C ILE A 177 6.35 29.93 7.26
N LEU A 178 6.98 28.98 6.56
CA LEU A 178 7.01 27.56 6.95
C LEU A 178 7.79 27.35 8.26
N GLU A 179 8.91 28.05 8.44
CA GLU A 179 9.68 28.03 9.69
C GLU A 179 8.87 28.56 10.87
N ALA A 180 8.11 29.64 10.68
CA ALA A 180 7.24 30.19 11.71
C ALA A 180 6.11 29.21 12.09
N LEU A 181 5.54 28.49 11.12
CA LEU A 181 4.52 27.48 11.36
C LEU A 181 5.08 26.27 12.12
N ASN A 182 6.28 25.80 11.74
CA ASN A 182 6.93 24.66 12.40
C ASN A 182 7.35 25.01 13.83
N LYS A 183 7.82 26.24 14.09
CA LYS A 183 8.19 26.73 15.42
C LYS A 183 7.02 26.74 16.41
N GLU A 184 5.80 26.94 15.90
CA GLU A 184 4.55 26.88 16.67
C GLU A 184 3.98 25.45 16.80
N GLY A 185 4.67 24.45 16.25
CA GLY A 185 4.28 23.03 16.32
C GLY A 185 3.22 22.61 15.30
N PHE A 186 2.93 23.44 14.30
CA PHE A 186 2.05 23.04 13.20
C PHE A 186 2.82 22.11 12.24
N GLN A 187 2.41 20.85 12.18
CA GLN A 187 3.01 19.82 11.31
C GLN A 187 2.70 20.12 9.85
N VAL A 188 3.57 20.89 9.20
CA VAL A 188 3.66 20.99 7.74
C VAL A 188 4.73 19.97 7.35
N ALA A 189 4.42 18.98 6.50
CA ALA A 189 5.42 18.00 6.04
C ALA A 189 6.70 18.75 5.57
N ASP A 190 7.92 18.40 6.00
CA ASP A 190 8.49 17.09 6.25
C ASP A 190 9.45 17.11 7.47
N ALA A 191 9.05 16.50 8.60
CA ALA A 191 9.89 16.36 9.80
C ALA A 191 10.55 14.97 9.92
N ASN A 192 10.31 14.06 8.96
CA ASN A 192 10.76 12.67 9.04
C ASN A 192 11.60 12.18 7.85
N GLN A 193 11.95 13.04 6.88
CA GLN A 193 13.05 12.78 5.95
C GLN A 193 14.33 13.53 6.36
N PRO A 194 15.37 12.84 6.86
CA PRO A 194 16.62 13.47 7.27
C PRO A 194 17.43 14.09 6.12
N ASP A 195 17.02 13.90 4.86
CA ASP A 195 17.71 14.37 3.66
C ASP A 195 16.98 15.53 2.92
N ALA A 196 15.84 16.01 3.43
CA ALA A 196 15.09 17.13 2.84
C ALA A 196 15.58 18.48 3.42
N GLY A 197 16.74 18.93 2.95
CA GLY A 197 17.41 20.16 3.41
C GLY A 197 16.68 21.49 3.13
N ASP A 198 15.45 21.47 2.63
CA ASP A 198 14.64 22.68 2.47
C ASP A 198 13.14 22.34 2.56
N VAL A 199 12.49 22.76 3.66
CA VAL A 199 11.05 22.57 3.96
C VAL A 199 10.16 23.26 2.91
N SER A 200 10.77 24.05 2.02
CA SER A 200 10.11 24.83 0.97
C SER A 200 9.94 24.12 -0.38
N LEU A 201 10.16 22.80 -0.45
CA LEU A 201 10.13 22.05 -1.72
C LEU A 201 8.87 21.19 -1.88
N ASP A 202 8.36 21.11 -3.12
CA ASP A 202 7.25 20.26 -3.52
C ASP A 202 7.67 18.82 -3.86
N GLY A 203 6.71 17.99 -4.29
CA GLY A 203 6.96 16.58 -4.63
C GLY A 203 7.98 16.37 -5.76
N TRP A 204 8.26 17.39 -6.58
CA TRP A 204 9.27 17.40 -7.64
C TRP A 204 10.58 18.10 -7.22
N LYS A 205 10.73 18.44 -5.93
CA LYS A 205 11.86 19.20 -5.39
C LYS A 205 11.97 20.63 -5.96
N HIS A 206 10.86 21.21 -6.39
CA HIS A 206 10.79 22.61 -6.81
C HIS A 206 10.28 23.50 -5.67
N PRO A 207 10.62 24.80 -5.63
CA PRO A 207 10.18 25.69 -4.57
C PRO A 207 8.66 25.87 -4.58
N ILE A 208 8.05 25.95 -3.39
CA ILE A 208 6.67 26.39 -3.20
C ILE A 208 6.60 27.88 -2.94
N GLN A 209 5.48 28.49 -3.31
CA GLN A 209 5.21 29.89 -3.04
C GLN A 209 3.94 30.06 -2.22
N ILE A 210 4.05 30.85 -1.17
CA ILE A 210 2.95 31.17 -0.26
C ILE A 210 2.73 32.68 -0.32
N LEU A 211 1.53 33.09 -0.71
CA LEU A 211 1.11 34.48 -0.77
C LEU A 211 -0.03 34.65 0.23
N ALA A 212 0.22 35.38 1.32
CA ALA A 212 -0.80 35.71 2.31
C ALA A 212 -1.01 37.23 2.33
N SER A 213 -2.26 37.67 2.16
CA SER A 213 -2.61 39.09 2.17
C SER A 213 -3.99 39.29 2.81
N GLY A 214 -4.04 40.14 3.84
CA GLY A 214 -5.25 40.42 4.61
C GLY A 214 -5.84 39.16 5.24
N LYS A 215 -7.01 38.74 4.75
CA LYS A 215 -7.73 37.54 5.20
C LYS A 215 -7.62 36.35 4.23
N THR A 216 -6.87 36.51 3.15
CA THR A 216 -6.75 35.50 2.08
C THR A 216 -5.33 34.98 1.97
N PHE A 217 -5.20 33.71 1.61
CA PHE A 217 -3.91 33.11 1.31
C PHE A 217 -4.00 32.20 0.08
N VAL A 218 -2.88 32.08 -0.62
CA VAL A 218 -2.68 31.18 -1.75
C VAL A 218 -1.36 30.45 -1.51
N ALA A 219 -1.39 29.12 -1.53
CA ALA A 219 -0.20 28.29 -1.54
C ALA A 219 -0.12 27.59 -2.90
N ARG A 220 1.00 27.71 -3.62
CA ARG A 220 1.21 27.13 -4.95
C ARG A 220 2.51 26.35 -5.05
N SER A 221 2.49 25.25 -5.80
CA SER A 221 3.64 24.43 -6.20
C SER A 221 3.93 24.67 -7.68
N ALA A 222 5.21 24.71 -8.03
CA ALA A 222 5.67 24.94 -9.40
C ALA A 222 5.40 23.75 -10.35
N GLY A 223 4.95 22.62 -9.79
CA GLY A 223 4.54 21.45 -10.55
C GLY A 223 5.69 20.78 -11.31
N LYS A 224 5.34 19.96 -12.30
CA LYS A 224 6.30 19.16 -13.07
C LYS A 224 7.33 20.00 -13.83
N ASN A 225 6.94 21.19 -14.30
CA ASN A 225 7.78 22.04 -15.14
C ASN A 225 8.67 23.01 -14.35
N GLY A 226 8.53 23.07 -13.01
CA GLY A 226 9.36 23.91 -12.15
C GLY A 226 9.20 25.42 -12.36
N SER A 227 8.15 25.84 -13.06
CA SER A 227 7.83 27.25 -13.34
C SER A 227 6.40 27.55 -12.89
N PHE A 228 6.22 28.68 -12.21
CA PHE A 228 4.90 29.21 -11.92
C PHE A 228 4.35 29.83 -13.21
N ASP A 229 3.30 29.23 -13.76
CA ASP A 229 2.60 29.79 -14.91
C ASP A 229 1.48 30.73 -14.43
N ASP A 230 1.58 32.02 -14.72
CA ASP A 230 0.54 33.00 -14.39
C ASP A 230 -0.50 33.15 -15.54
N SER A 231 -0.38 32.37 -16.62
CA SER A 231 -1.32 32.37 -17.73
C SER A 231 -2.67 31.76 -17.34
N LEU A 232 -3.77 32.11 -18.03
CA LEU A 232 -5.09 31.49 -17.82
C LEU A 232 -5.29 30.23 -18.69
N SER A 233 -4.20 29.53 -19.04
CA SER A 233 -4.28 28.34 -19.89
C SER A 233 -4.90 27.14 -19.16
N GLU A 234 -5.69 26.33 -19.87
CA GLU A 234 -6.15 25.02 -19.35
C GLU A 234 -5.02 23.99 -19.27
N THR A 235 -3.85 24.26 -19.86
CA THR A 235 -2.66 23.38 -19.87
C THR A 235 -1.68 23.67 -18.73
N ARG A 236 -2.16 24.24 -17.62
CA ARG A 236 -1.33 24.59 -16.48
C ARG A 236 -0.96 23.35 -15.66
N ASP A 237 0.32 23.24 -15.34
CA ASP A 237 0.87 22.15 -14.53
C ASP A 237 1.08 22.55 -13.06
N ASP A 238 0.80 23.82 -12.69
CA ASP A 238 0.93 24.32 -11.32
C ASP A 238 -0.26 23.92 -10.45
N ILE A 239 0.04 23.53 -9.21
CA ILE A 239 -0.99 23.11 -8.23
C ILE A 239 -1.11 24.23 -7.21
N PHE A 240 -2.31 24.78 -7.02
CA PHE A 240 -2.54 25.82 -6.03
C PHE A 240 -3.76 25.53 -5.16
N ILE A 241 -3.70 26.01 -3.91
CA ILE A 241 -4.80 26.01 -2.96
C ILE A 241 -5.00 27.43 -2.47
N GLN A 242 -6.21 27.94 -2.67
CA GLN A 242 -6.63 29.25 -2.17
C GLN A 242 -7.58 29.06 -0.98
N GLY A 243 -7.42 29.91 0.04
CA GLY A 243 -8.31 29.93 1.19
C GLY A 243 -8.51 31.33 1.75
N SER A 244 -9.61 31.51 2.47
CA SER A 244 -9.89 32.71 3.26
C SER A 244 -10.15 32.33 4.72
N VAL A 245 -9.82 33.24 5.62
CA VAL A 245 -10.10 33.13 7.05
C VAL A 245 -11.18 34.16 7.40
N PRO A 246 -12.19 33.81 8.23
CA PRO A 246 -13.24 34.75 8.62
C PRO A 246 -12.71 35.99 9.37
#